data_AF-A0A165PI53-F1
#
_entry.id   AF-A0A165PI53-F1
#
_cell.length_a   1.000
_cell.length_b   1.000
_cell.length_c   1.000
_cell.angle_alpha   90.00
_cell.angle_beta   90.00
_cell.angle_gamma   90.00
#
_symmetry.space_group_name_H-M   'P 1'
#
loop_
_entity.id
_entity.type
_entity.pdbx_description
1 polymer ?
#
loop_
_entity_poly.entity_id
_entity_poly.type
_entity_poly.pdbx_seq_one_letter_code
_entity_poly.pdbx_strand_id
1 'polypeptide(L)'
;MPHILQGSPPDIATLYCTHRLEPSTVDTLKSDFALAAHDQYEPLVKLRVSDRADLQDYSPEEIRRQLEREGQEDGVEMRDFLIADEQTSRDDTVIYASRWASRDDFFGEDNLVESPDWPKEGQLPFVHKLRIHMHYALVLWVNLSICNITIPELYEYPFDPNKPMTVYDDGNDWRKEPPPLAYISASPRSYVTSDDPEDTAKFMPTPDRIYKLTDEAAEQLGVVPRWAPGWHAPEEPKGHIRFGQYWKTD
;
A
#
# COMPACT_ATOMS: atom_id res chain seq x y z
N MET A 1 16.14 -13.72 -23.18
CA MET A 1 14.67 -13.89 -23.10
C MET A 1 14.13 -12.69 -22.36
N PRO A 2 12.95 -12.17 -22.73
CA PRO A 2 12.35 -11.07 -22.00
C PRO A 2 11.89 -11.59 -20.64
N HIS A 3 11.97 -10.76 -19.61
CA HIS A 3 11.45 -11.09 -18.29
C HIS A 3 10.90 -9.85 -17.60
N ILE A 4 9.88 -10.05 -16.79
CA ILE A 4 9.36 -9.02 -15.89
C ILE A 4 10.42 -8.82 -14.80
N LEU A 5 10.80 -7.57 -14.59
CA LEU A 5 11.69 -7.18 -13.51
C LEU A 5 10.94 -7.41 -12.21
N GLN A 6 11.55 -8.17 -11.31
CA GLN A 6 11.02 -8.34 -9.97
C GLN A 6 11.68 -7.31 -9.07
N GLY A 7 10.86 -6.52 -8.39
CA GLY A 7 11.26 -5.65 -7.31
C GLY A 7 11.68 -6.43 -6.07
N SER A 8 11.88 -5.70 -4.97
CA SER A 8 12.04 -6.30 -3.66
C SER A 8 10.82 -7.16 -3.30
N PRO A 9 10.97 -8.18 -2.43
CA PRO A 9 9.83 -8.88 -1.87
C PRO A 9 8.81 -7.88 -1.31
N PRO A 10 7.50 -8.13 -1.47
CA PRO A 10 6.47 -7.23 -0.97
C PRO A 10 6.59 -7.06 0.54
N ASP A 11 6.26 -5.86 1.01
CA ASP A 11 6.07 -5.61 2.43
C ASP A 11 4.89 -6.41 2.97
N ILE A 12 4.90 -6.68 4.28
CA ILE A 12 3.82 -7.42 4.93
C ILE A 12 3.02 -6.48 5.82
N ALA A 13 1.77 -6.23 5.44
CA ALA A 13 0.76 -5.63 6.31
C ALA A 13 0.16 -6.73 7.20
N THR A 14 0.23 -6.55 8.52
CA THR A 14 -0.34 -7.53 9.46
C THR A 14 -1.69 -7.06 9.98
N LEU A 15 -2.70 -7.93 9.86
CA LEU A 15 -4.02 -7.77 10.46
C LEU A 15 -4.09 -8.57 11.77
N TYR A 16 -4.26 -7.87 12.89
CA TYR A 16 -4.54 -8.48 14.19
C TYR A 16 -6.04 -8.54 14.43
N CYS A 17 -6.55 -9.70 14.84
CA CYS A 17 -7.96 -9.88 15.16
C CYS A 17 -8.13 -9.76 16.68
N THR A 18 -8.67 -8.64 17.15
CA THR A 18 -8.98 -8.44 18.58
C THR A 18 -10.33 -9.03 18.94
N HIS A 19 -11.13 -9.38 17.93
CA HIS A 19 -12.38 -10.10 18.07
C HIS A 19 -12.38 -11.35 17.18
N ARG A 20 -13.16 -12.37 17.58
CA ARG A 20 -13.32 -13.56 16.74
C ARG A 20 -14.13 -13.19 15.50
N LEU A 21 -13.53 -13.38 14.33
CA LEU A 21 -14.20 -13.16 13.05
C LEU A 21 -14.76 -14.48 12.51
N GLU A 22 -15.90 -14.37 11.82
CA GLU A 22 -16.40 -15.48 11.02
C GLU A 22 -15.46 -15.73 9.83
N PRO A 23 -15.28 -17.00 9.39
CA PRO A 23 -14.42 -17.32 8.26
C PRO A 23 -14.75 -16.50 6.99
N SER A 24 -16.05 -16.29 6.73
CA SER A 24 -16.49 -15.49 5.58
C SER A 24 -16.03 -14.03 5.64
N THR A 25 -16.01 -13.41 6.83
CA THR A 25 -15.52 -12.04 7.01
C THR A 25 -14.02 -12.00 6.72
N VAL A 26 -13.25 -12.98 7.21
CA VAL A 26 -11.81 -13.07 6.93
C VAL A 26 -11.55 -13.23 5.42
N ASP A 27 -12.35 -14.04 4.74
CA ASP A 27 -12.23 -14.26 3.30
C ASP A 27 -12.56 -12.99 2.51
N THR A 28 -13.61 -12.24 2.90
CA THR A 28 -13.93 -10.93 2.31
C THR A 28 -12.77 -9.95 2.48
N LEU A 29 -12.23 -9.80 3.69
CA LEU A 29 -11.11 -8.89 3.97
C LEU A 29 -9.87 -9.25 3.15
N LYS A 30 -9.54 -10.54 3.05
CA LYS A 30 -8.43 -11.02 2.22
C LYS A 30 -8.66 -10.71 0.75
N SER A 31 -9.86 -10.98 0.25
CA SER A 31 -10.21 -10.74 -1.16
C SER A 31 -10.15 -9.25 -1.50
N ASP A 32 -10.72 -8.39 -0.67
CA ASP A 32 -10.72 -6.94 -0.88
C ASP A 32 -9.30 -6.36 -0.88
N PHE A 33 -8.47 -6.80 0.08
CA PHE A 33 -7.06 -6.40 0.12
C PHE A 33 -6.32 -6.90 -1.13
N ALA A 34 -6.45 -8.18 -1.49
CA ALA A 34 -5.74 -8.78 -2.61
C ALA A 34 -6.09 -8.12 -3.96
N LEU A 35 -7.35 -7.76 -4.16
CA LEU A 35 -7.79 -7.04 -5.35
C LEU A 35 -7.16 -5.65 -5.45
N ALA A 36 -7.21 -4.87 -4.36
CA ALA A 36 -6.61 -3.54 -4.31
C ALA A 36 -5.08 -3.58 -4.40
N ALA A 37 -4.45 -4.58 -3.76
CA ALA A 37 -3.01 -4.84 -3.80
C ALA A 37 -2.51 -5.40 -5.13
N HIS A 38 -3.43 -5.73 -6.05
CA HIS A 38 -3.09 -6.34 -7.32
C HIS A 38 -2.26 -7.62 -7.12
N ASP A 39 -2.63 -8.45 -6.13
CA ASP A 39 -1.87 -9.60 -5.62
C ASP A 39 -1.48 -10.64 -6.68
N GLN A 40 -2.28 -10.77 -7.74
CA GLN A 40 -2.02 -11.68 -8.86
C GLN A 40 -0.89 -11.22 -9.80
N TYR A 41 -0.44 -9.97 -9.65
CA TYR A 41 0.62 -9.36 -10.46
C TYR A 41 1.90 -9.23 -9.63
N GLU A 42 2.48 -8.03 -9.56
CA GLU A 42 3.63 -7.71 -8.73
C GLU A 42 3.18 -6.80 -7.57
N PRO A 43 2.60 -7.37 -6.50
CA PRO A 43 2.10 -6.57 -5.38
C PRO A 43 3.25 -5.91 -4.63
N LEU A 44 3.04 -4.67 -4.18
CA LEU A 44 3.97 -3.96 -3.30
C LEU A 44 3.82 -4.40 -1.84
N VAL A 45 2.62 -4.81 -1.44
CA VAL A 45 2.29 -5.19 -0.06
C VAL A 45 1.40 -6.43 -0.08
N LYS A 46 1.62 -7.36 0.85
CA LYS A 46 0.77 -8.52 1.08
C LYS A 46 0.16 -8.48 2.47
N LEU A 47 -1.05 -9.03 2.58
CA LEU A 47 -1.75 -9.16 3.85
C LEU A 47 -1.36 -10.46 4.57
N ARG A 48 -0.99 -10.34 5.84
CA ARG A 48 -0.89 -11.45 6.79
C ARG A 48 -1.96 -11.30 7.85
N VAL A 49 -2.90 -12.23 7.91
CA VAL A 49 -3.83 -12.33 9.04
C VAL A 49 -3.14 -13.06 10.18
N SER A 50 -3.05 -12.42 11.35
CA SER A 50 -2.42 -12.98 12.53
C SER A 50 -3.30 -14.04 13.20
N ASP A 51 -2.66 -15.08 13.72
CA ASP A 51 -3.25 -16.14 14.53
C ASP A 51 -3.08 -15.91 16.05
N ARG A 52 -2.59 -14.72 16.44
CA ARG A 52 -2.35 -14.37 17.85
C ARG A 52 -3.64 -14.20 18.63
N ALA A 53 -3.95 -15.20 19.45
CA ALA A 53 -5.07 -15.17 20.37
C ALA A 53 -4.80 -14.34 21.64
N ASP A 54 -3.54 -14.07 21.97
CA ASP A 54 -3.15 -13.32 23.17
C ASP A 54 -3.41 -11.81 23.07
N LEU A 55 -3.70 -11.31 21.86
CA LEU A 55 -4.08 -9.92 21.60
C LEU A 55 -5.60 -9.71 21.55
N GLN A 56 -6.39 -10.72 21.94
CA GLN A 56 -7.83 -10.61 21.99
C GLN A 56 -8.26 -9.51 22.97
N ASP A 57 -9.27 -8.74 22.59
CA ASP A 57 -9.82 -7.60 23.33
C ASP A 57 -8.85 -6.42 23.58
N TYR A 58 -7.65 -6.45 23.00
CA TYR A 58 -6.71 -5.34 23.11
C TYR A 58 -7.15 -4.14 22.26
N SER A 59 -6.95 -2.94 22.80
CA SER A 59 -7.00 -1.68 22.04
C SER A 59 -5.81 -1.53 21.07
N PRO A 60 -5.91 -0.64 20.06
CA PRO A 60 -4.76 -0.29 19.22
C PRO A 60 -3.51 0.10 20.00
N GLU A 61 -3.69 0.88 21.08
CA GLU A 61 -2.62 1.31 21.97
C GLU A 61 -1.99 0.14 22.74
N GLU A 62 -2.78 -0.83 23.18
CA GLU A 62 -2.27 -2.03 23.87
C GLU A 62 -1.51 -2.95 22.93
N ILE A 63 -2.02 -3.17 21.70
CA ILE A 63 -1.29 -3.91 20.66
C ILE A 63 0.03 -3.20 20.36
N ARG A 64 0.04 -1.87 20.12
CA ARG A 64 1.28 -1.12 19.86
C ARG A 64 2.27 -1.28 21.01
N ARG A 65 1.85 -1.13 22.27
CA ARG A 65 2.73 -1.33 23.44
C ARG A 65 3.27 -2.76 23.53
N GLN A 66 2.49 -3.76 23.15
CA GLN A 66 2.92 -5.16 23.18
C GLN A 66 3.95 -5.43 22.08
N LEU A 67 3.68 -5.00 20.85
CA LEU A 67 4.62 -5.12 19.74
C LEU A 67 5.91 -4.36 20.02
N GLU A 68 5.85 -3.15 20.59
CA GLU A 68 7.04 -2.37 20.95
C GLU A 68 7.93 -3.07 21.96
N ARG A 69 7.32 -3.73 22.97
CA ARG A 69 8.07 -4.53 23.94
C ARG A 69 8.78 -5.71 23.27
N GLU A 70 8.09 -6.42 22.37
CA GLU A 70 8.66 -7.54 21.63
C GLU A 70 9.76 -7.12 20.65
N GLY A 71 9.55 -6.03 19.89
CA GLY A 71 10.52 -5.56 18.90
C GLY A 71 11.78 -4.96 19.52
N GLN A 72 11.72 -4.46 20.77
CA GLN A 72 12.93 -4.08 21.53
C GLN A 72 13.79 -5.31 21.89
N GLU A 73 13.19 -6.48 22.04
CA GLU A 73 13.90 -7.73 22.32
C GLU A 73 14.52 -8.31 21.04
N ASP A 74 13.82 -8.20 19.91
CA ASP A 74 14.23 -8.82 18.63
C ASP A 74 14.90 -7.87 17.62
N GLY A 75 15.01 -6.57 17.94
CA GLY A 75 15.61 -5.56 17.04
C GLY A 75 14.80 -5.32 15.75
N VAL A 76 13.49 -5.60 15.79
CA VAL A 76 12.60 -5.50 14.63
C VAL A 76 12.02 -4.09 14.53
N GLU A 77 12.10 -3.50 13.33
CA GLU A 77 11.53 -2.20 13.02
C GLU A 77 10.00 -2.21 13.21
N MET A 78 9.49 -1.26 14.01
CA MET A 78 8.05 -1.11 14.24
C MET A 78 7.35 -0.66 12.97
N ARG A 79 6.47 -1.50 12.45
CA ARG A 79 5.63 -1.17 11.29
C ARG A 79 4.21 -0.79 11.71
N ASP A 80 3.52 -0.14 10.80
CA ASP A 80 2.07 0.05 10.89
C ASP A 80 1.36 -1.31 10.83
N PHE A 81 0.14 -1.36 11.35
CA PHE A 81 -0.64 -2.58 11.38
C PHE A 81 -2.14 -2.31 11.26
N LEU A 82 -2.88 -3.36 10.92
CA LEU A 82 -4.33 -3.33 10.83
C LEU A 82 -4.94 -4.07 12.02
N ILE A 83 -6.12 -3.66 12.44
CA ILE A 83 -6.91 -4.33 13.47
C ILE A 83 -8.30 -4.62 12.94
N ALA A 84 -8.75 -5.86 13.12
CA ALA A 84 -10.16 -6.23 13.01
C ALA A 84 -10.76 -6.40 14.40
N ASP A 85 -11.81 -5.64 14.69
CA ASP A 85 -12.49 -5.61 15.97
C ASP A 85 -13.96 -6.07 15.85
N GLU A 86 -14.75 -5.88 16.90
CA GLU A 86 -16.17 -6.28 16.90
C GLU A 86 -16.96 -5.60 15.76
N GLN A 87 -16.61 -4.36 15.42
CA GLN A 87 -17.30 -3.61 14.38
C GLN A 87 -16.95 -4.13 12.97
N THR A 88 -15.78 -4.70 12.77
CA THR A 88 -15.38 -5.31 11.47
C THR A 88 -16.39 -6.32 10.96
N SER A 89 -16.96 -7.15 11.82
CA SER A 89 -17.99 -8.14 11.41
C SER A 89 -19.31 -7.52 10.94
N ARG A 90 -19.52 -6.21 11.19
CA ARG A 90 -20.75 -5.50 10.85
C ARG A 90 -20.64 -4.70 9.55
N ASP A 91 -19.48 -4.13 9.27
CA ASP A 91 -19.29 -3.18 8.18
C ASP A 91 -18.05 -3.44 7.31
N ASP A 92 -17.34 -4.55 7.53
CA ASP A 92 -16.12 -4.94 6.80
C ASP A 92 -15.02 -3.86 6.84
N THR A 93 -15.02 -3.01 7.89
CA THR A 93 -13.98 -2.00 8.12
C THR A 93 -12.93 -2.51 9.09
N VAL A 94 -11.72 -1.99 8.94
CA VAL A 94 -10.58 -2.27 9.83
C VAL A 94 -10.02 -0.96 10.37
N ILE A 95 -9.29 -1.03 11.47
CA ILE A 95 -8.54 0.11 12.00
C ILE A 95 -7.12 0.01 11.46
N TYR A 96 -6.69 1.00 10.69
CA TYR A 96 -5.29 1.24 10.40
C TYR A 96 -4.65 1.95 11.59
N ALA A 97 -3.59 1.41 12.16
CA ALA A 97 -2.88 1.98 13.30
C ALA A 97 -1.39 2.17 13.00
N SER A 98 -0.90 3.37 13.26
CA SER A 98 0.49 3.77 13.02
C SER A 98 1.21 4.06 14.34
N ARG A 99 2.20 4.95 14.32
CA ARG A 99 2.99 5.39 15.47
C ARG A 99 2.14 6.07 16.54
N TRP A 100 2.72 6.20 17.73
CA TRP A 100 2.21 7.09 18.75
C TRP A 100 2.05 8.51 18.21
N ALA A 101 0.97 9.15 18.60
CA ALA A 101 0.78 10.57 18.34
C ALA A 101 1.79 11.38 19.18
N SER A 102 2.22 12.51 18.64
CA SER A 102 3.08 13.50 19.28
C SER A 102 2.35 14.85 19.32
N ARG A 103 2.76 15.72 20.25
CA ARG A 103 2.29 17.11 20.27
C ARG A 103 2.57 17.85 18.96
N ASP A 104 3.69 17.54 18.31
CA ASP A 104 4.09 18.16 17.04
C ASP A 104 3.16 17.80 15.87
N ASP A 105 2.33 16.77 16.01
CA ASP A 105 1.38 16.37 14.97
C ASP A 105 0.15 17.29 14.89
N PHE A 106 -0.10 18.09 15.93
CA PHE A 106 -1.27 18.96 16.05
C PHE A 106 -0.81 20.42 16.10
N PHE A 107 -0.53 20.99 14.93
CA PHE A 107 -0.01 22.36 14.78
C PHE A 107 -1.08 23.43 15.10
N GLY A 108 -1.29 23.76 16.37
CA GLY A 108 -2.18 24.84 16.80
C GLY A 108 -2.92 24.53 18.11
N GLU A 109 -3.17 25.55 18.92
CA GLU A 109 -3.78 25.41 20.26
C GLU A 109 -5.19 24.79 20.24
N ASP A 110 -5.88 24.83 19.10
CA ASP A 110 -7.26 24.35 18.92
C ASP A 110 -7.37 23.14 17.96
N ASN A 111 -6.27 22.45 17.65
CA ASN A 111 -6.31 21.30 16.73
C ASN A 111 -6.55 19.94 17.40
N LEU A 112 -6.42 19.89 18.73
CA LEU A 112 -6.58 18.69 19.54
C LEU A 112 -7.43 19.02 20.77
N VAL A 113 -8.47 18.22 21.02
CA VAL A 113 -9.23 18.29 22.27
C VAL A 113 -8.36 17.78 23.41
N GLU A 114 -7.97 18.69 24.31
CA GLU A 114 -7.05 18.40 25.42
C GLU A 114 -7.68 17.54 26.52
N SER A 115 -6.82 16.73 27.15
CA SER A 115 -7.10 16.06 28.42
C SER A 115 -6.14 16.54 29.52
N PRO A 116 -6.61 16.73 30.77
CA PRO A 116 -5.76 17.16 31.88
C PRO A 116 -4.57 16.22 32.16
N ASP A 117 -4.72 14.93 31.90
CA ASP A 117 -3.74 13.90 32.23
C ASP A 117 -2.66 13.70 31.15
N TRP A 118 -2.71 14.47 30.06
CA TRP A 118 -1.76 14.33 28.96
C TRP A 118 -0.49 15.16 29.18
N PRO A 119 0.68 14.64 28.76
CA PRO A 119 1.92 15.37 28.84
C PRO A 119 1.83 16.66 28.01
N LYS A 120 2.47 17.73 28.48
CA LYS A 120 2.48 19.03 27.78
C LYS A 120 3.42 19.06 26.58
N GLU A 121 4.39 18.15 26.53
CA GLU A 121 5.38 18.05 25.46
C GLU A 121 5.59 16.57 25.10
N GLY A 122 5.96 16.30 23.85
CA GLY A 122 6.34 14.97 23.37
C GLY A 122 5.16 14.05 23.04
N GLN A 123 5.34 12.75 23.34
CA GLN A 123 4.43 11.68 22.93
C GLN A 123 3.12 11.71 23.73
N LEU A 124 2.00 11.52 23.03
CA LEU A 124 0.64 11.42 23.56
C LEU A 124 0.26 9.96 23.87
N PRO A 125 -0.74 9.70 24.75
CA PRO A 125 -1.07 8.34 25.20
C PRO A 125 -1.97 7.57 24.22
N PHE A 126 -2.06 7.98 22.95
CA PHE A 126 -2.82 7.33 21.91
C PHE A 126 -2.01 7.21 20.62
N VAL A 127 -2.36 6.24 19.78
CA VAL A 127 -1.73 6.06 18.46
C VAL A 127 -2.53 6.79 17.39
N HIS A 128 -1.86 7.19 16.30
CA HIS A 128 -2.60 7.60 15.12
C HIS A 128 -3.35 6.40 14.52
N LYS A 129 -4.65 6.58 14.30
CA LYS A 129 -5.52 5.51 13.84
C LYS A 129 -6.69 6.04 13.01
N LEU A 130 -7.06 5.27 12.00
CA LEU A 130 -8.22 5.54 11.14
C LEU A 130 -9.00 4.25 10.96
N ARG A 131 -10.34 4.34 11.03
CA ARG A 131 -11.19 3.25 10.56
C ARG A 131 -11.38 3.40 9.07
N ILE A 132 -11.13 2.36 8.31
CA ILE A 132 -11.12 2.38 6.83
C ILE A 132 -11.75 1.11 6.27
N HIS A 133 -12.20 1.17 5.02
CA HIS A 133 -12.47 -0.04 4.26
C HIS A 133 -11.16 -0.76 3.90
N MET A 134 -11.19 -2.10 3.89
CA MET A 134 -9.98 -2.92 3.71
C MET A 134 -9.24 -2.65 2.40
N HIS A 135 -9.96 -2.36 1.31
CA HIS A 135 -9.35 -2.03 0.02
C HIS A 135 -8.52 -0.73 0.04
N TYR A 136 -8.76 0.16 1.01
CA TYR A 136 -8.00 1.41 1.16
C TYR A 136 -6.71 1.23 1.96
N ALA A 137 -6.54 0.10 2.65
CA ALA A 137 -5.39 -0.16 3.53
C ALA A 137 -4.05 -0.08 2.78
N LEU A 138 -3.98 -0.61 1.56
CA LEU A 138 -2.77 -0.55 0.72
C LEU A 138 -2.35 0.89 0.43
N VAL A 139 -3.33 1.76 0.17
CA VAL A 139 -3.08 3.13 -0.28
C VAL A 139 -2.54 3.96 0.85
N LEU A 140 -3.12 3.81 2.05
CA LEU A 140 -2.55 4.38 3.26
C LEU A 140 -1.15 3.82 3.51
N TRP A 141 -0.95 2.51 3.40
CA TRP A 141 0.37 1.89 3.59
C TRP A 141 1.44 2.53 2.69
N VAL A 142 1.16 2.62 1.39
CA VAL A 142 2.11 3.19 0.42
C VAL A 142 2.29 4.69 0.65
N ASN A 143 1.21 5.47 0.74
CA ASN A 143 1.32 6.92 0.90
C ASN A 143 1.99 7.35 2.21
N LEU A 144 1.71 6.65 3.32
CA LEU A 144 2.35 6.93 4.61
C LEU A 144 3.83 6.51 4.60
N SER A 145 4.17 5.40 3.95
CA SER A 145 5.56 4.90 3.88
C SER A 145 6.51 5.86 3.14
N ILE A 146 5.99 6.62 2.16
CA ILE A 146 6.76 7.62 1.41
C ILE A 146 6.52 9.06 1.88
N CYS A 147 5.81 9.24 3.00
CA CYS A 147 5.43 10.54 3.56
C CYS A 147 4.67 11.45 2.57
N ASN A 148 3.88 10.87 1.67
CA ASN A 148 3.02 11.63 0.75
C ASN A 148 1.83 12.27 1.47
N ILE A 149 1.34 11.61 2.54
CA ILE A 149 0.33 12.12 3.47
C ILE A 149 0.75 11.75 4.89
N THR A 150 0.14 12.37 5.89
CA THR A 150 0.20 11.90 7.28
C THR A 150 -1.22 11.72 7.83
N ILE A 151 -1.43 10.74 8.72
CA ILE A 151 -2.76 10.48 9.31
C ILE A 151 -3.39 11.75 9.94
N PRO A 152 -2.66 12.62 10.66
CA PRO A 152 -3.21 13.87 11.19
C PRO A 152 -3.92 14.74 10.16
N GLU A 153 -3.43 14.79 8.91
CA GLU A 153 -4.05 15.57 7.83
C GLU A 153 -5.46 15.07 7.46
N LEU A 154 -5.81 13.85 7.87
CA LEU A 154 -7.09 13.19 7.58
C LEU A 154 -8.11 13.34 8.71
N TYR A 155 -7.75 13.95 9.84
CA TYR A 155 -8.65 14.14 10.96
C TYR A 155 -9.58 15.35 10.79
N GLU A 156 -10.76 15.25 11.39
CA GLU A 156 -11.59 16.43 11.66
C GLU A 156 -10.96 17.25 12.79
N TYR A 157 -10.95 18.58 12.64
CA TYR A 157 -10.38 19.51 13.61
C TYR A 157 -11.49 20.26 14.38
N PRO A 158 -11.39 20.38 15.73
CA PRO A 158 -10.38 19.78 16.60
C PRO A 158 -10.53 18.24 16.67
N PHE A 159 -9.40 17.54 16.61
CA PHE A 159 -9.37 16.09 16.75
C PHE A 159 -9.64 15.71 18.21
N ASP A 160 -10.54 14.74 18.43
CA ASP A 160 -10.83 14.19 19.76
C ASP A 160 -10.62 12.67 19.73
N PRO A 161 -9.54 12.15 20.33
CA PRO A 161 -9.24 10.72 20.32
C PRO A 161 -10.24 9.88 21.15
N ASN A 162 -11.11 10.51 21.94
CA ASN A 162 -12.12 9.81 22.73
C ASN A 162 -13.45 9.66 21.99
N LYS A 163 -13.63 10.34 20.84
CA LYS A 163 -14.82 10.15 20.00
C LYS A 163 -14.78 8.78 19.32
N PRO A 164 -15.94 8.15 19.09
CA PRO A 164 -16.02 6.97 18.24
C PRO A 164 -15.42 7.26 16.86
N MET A 165 -14.59 6.34 16.34
CA MET A 165 -14.01 6.48 15.01
C MET A 165 -15.11 6.35 13.95
N THR A 166 -15.16 7.34 13.06
CA THR A 166 -15.92 7.26 11.81
C THR A 166 -15.06 6.58 10.75
N VAL A 167 -15.74 5.96 9.77
CA VAL A 167 -15.04 5.37 8.62
C VAL A 167 -14.54 6.52 7.74
N TYR A 168 -13.23 6.56 7.52
CA TYR A 168 -12.61 7.43 6.54
C TYR A 168 -12.78 6.80 5.15
N ASP A 169 -13.31 7.60 4.22
CA ASP A 169 -13.55 7.23 2.83
C ASP A 169 -13.12 8.41 1.94
N ASP A 170 -12.13 8.20 1.07
CA ASP A 170 -11.68 9.19 0.09
C ASP A 170 -12.48 9.14 -1.22
N GLY A 171 -13.45 8.22 -1.31
CA GLY A 171 -14.30 7.97 -2.47
C GLY A 171 -13.64 7.10 -3.55
N ASN A 172 -12.39 6.67 -3.37
CA ASN A 172 -11.66 5.88 -4.35
C ASN A 172 -11.74 4.39 -4.04
N ASP A 173 -12.30 3.63 -4.97
CA ASP A 173 -12.36 2.17 -4.87
C ASP A 173 -11.22 1.53 -5.66
N TRP A 174 -10.09 1.34 -5.00
CA TRP A 174 -8.84 0.85 -5.58
C TRP A 174 -8.93 -0.54 -6.20
N ARG A 175 -9.97 -1.31 -5.90
CA ARG A 175 -10.25 -2.59 -6.57
C ARG A 175 -10.62 -2.41 -8.04
N LYS A 176 -11.02 -1.20 -8.43
CA LYS A 176 -11.42 -0.85 -9.80
C LYS A 176 -10.31 -0.16 -10.59
N GLU A 177 -9.21 0.19 -9.93
CA GLU A 177 -8.07 0.80 -10.59
C GLU A 177 -7.28 -0.23 -11.41
N PRO A 178 -6.71 0.16 -12.56
CA PRO A 178 -5.87 -0.75 -13.33
C PRO A 178 -4.56 -1.03 -12.59
N PRO A 179 -3.99 -2.25 -12.71
CA PRO A 179 -2.72 -2.57 -12.09
C PRO A 179 -1.59 -1.67 -12.63
N PRO A 180 -0.51 -1.47 -11.84
CA PRO A 180 0.66 -0.76 -12.30
C PRO A 180 1.30 -1.47 -13.51
N LEU A 181 2.09 -0.72 -14.28
CA LEU A 181 2.80 -1.29 -15.42
C LEU A 181 3.75 -2.41 -14.98
N ALA A 182 3.79 -3.49 -15.75
CA ALA A 182 4.86 -4.47 -15.68
C ALA A 182 6.12 -3.87 -16.30
N TYR A 183 7.18 -3.69 -15.51
CA TYR A 183 8.47 -3.28 -16.04
C TYR A 183 9.24 -4.50 -16.55
N ILE A 184 9.68 -4.45 -17.80
CA ILE A 184 10.23 -5.61 -18.51
C ILE A 184 11.64 -5.29 -18.96
N SER A 185 12.59 -6.20 -18.72
CA SER A 185 13.88 -6.22 -19.42
C SER A 185 13.74 -7.09 -20.67
N ALA A 186 13.79 -6.45 -21.83
CA ALA A 186 13.62 -7.11 -23.12
C ALA A 186 14.95 -7.25 -23.85
N SER A 187 15.25 -8.48 -24.29
CA SER A 187 16.40 -8.74 -25.16
C SER A 187 16.17 -8.21 -26.58
N PRO A 188 17.23 -7.93 -27.38
CA PRO A 188 17.10 -7.42 -28.75
C PRO A 188 16.18 -8.22 -29.69
N ARG A 189 15.94 -9.50 -29.40
CA ARG A 189 15.06 -10.37 -30.18
C ARG A 189 13.58 -10.31 -29.76
N SER A 190 13.30 -9.64 -28.64
CA SER A 190 12.00 -9.65 -27.95
C SER A 190 11.25 -8.34 -28.07
N TYR A 191 11.84 -7.33 -28.72
CA TYR A 191 11.20 -6.05 -28.95
C TYR A 191 11.44 -5.57 -30.39
N VAL A 192 10.55 -4.67 -30.82
CA VAL A 192 10.69 -3.86 -32.03
C VAL A 192 10.81 -2.39 -31.62
N THR A 193 11.35 -1.56 -32.51
CA THR A 193 11.55 -0.13 -32.29
C THR A 193 10.82 0.69 -33.32
N SER A 194 10.36 1.88 -32.93
CA SER A 194 9.90 2.92 -33.85
C SER A 194 10.61 4.23 -33.51
N ASP A 195 11.14 4.88 -34.54
CA ASP A 195 11.67 6.25 -34.52
C ASP A 195 10.81 7.18 -35.40
N ASP A 196 9.62 6.72 -35.81
CA ASP A 196 8.66 7.52 -36.56
C ASP A 196 8.14 8.68 -35.68
N PRO A 197 8.28 9.95 -36.11
CA PRO A 197 7.74 11.10 -35.38
C PRO A 197 6.25 11.00 -35.07
N GLU A 198 5.44 10.35 -35.91
CA GLU A 198 4.01 10.16 -35.64
C GLU A 198 3.75 9.23 -34.44
N ASP A 199 4.64 8.27 -34.23
CA ASP A 199 4.56 7.34 -33.11
C ASP A 199 5.15 7.94 -31.83
N THR A 200 6.28 8.65 -31.92
CA THR A 200 6.94 9.23 -30.75
C THR A 200 6.24 10.47 -30.20
N ALA A 201 5.52 11.23 -31.04
CA ALA A 201 4.77 12.42 -30.63
C ALA A 201 3.64 12.15 -29.62
N LYS A 202 3.27 10.88 -29.40
CA LYS A 202 2.25 10.45 -28.42
C LYS A 202 2.76 10.47 -26.97
N PHE A 203 4.05 10.70 -26.75
CA PHE A 203 4.69 10.67 -25.44
C PHE A 203 5.26 12.04 -25.05
N MET A 204 5.32 12.29 -23.75
CA MET A 204 5.85 13.54 -23.19
C MET A 204 6.87 13.23 -22.07
N PRO A 205 8.12 13.72 -22.14
CA PRO A 205 8.72 14.40 -23.30
C PRO A 205 8.79 13.46 -24.51
N THR A 206 8.80 14.02 -25.73
CA THR A 206 8.91 13.23 -26.98
C THR A 206 10.26 12.49 -27.02
N PRO A 207 10.27 11.14 -26.98
CA PRO A 207 11.50 10.37 -27.04
C PRO A 207 11.98 10.24 -28.50
N ASP A 208 13.30 10.09 -28.70
CA ASP A 208 13.87 9.81 -30.03
C ASP A 208 13.43 8.45 -30.59
N ARG A 209 13.10 7.52 -29.69
CA ARG A 209 12.73 6.14 -30.04
C ARG A 209 11.83 5.54 -28.97
N ILE A 210 10.88 4.73 -29.43
CA ILE A 210 10.00 3.92 -28.59
C ILE A 210 10.15 2.45 -28.89
N TYR A 211 9.73 1.63 -27.93
CA TYR A 211 9.92 0.18 -27.91
C TYR A 211 8.58 -0.49 -27.68
N LYS A 212 8.42 -1.67 -28.27
CA LYS A 212 7.25 -2.53 -28.05
C LYS A 212 7.71 -3.98 -28.06
N LEU A 213 7.15 -4.81 -27.19
CA LEU A 213 7.41 -6.25 -27.27
C LEU A 213 6.92 -6.83 -28.59
N THR A 214 7.56 -7.89 -29.07
CA THR A 214 6.95 -8.73 -30.10
C THR A 214 5.68 -9.39 -29.53
N ASP A 215 4.71 -9.72 -30.39
CA ASP A 215 3.45 -10.32 -29.93
C ASP A 215 3.70 -11.65 -29.18
N GLU A 216 4.66 -12.46 -29.66
CA GLU A 216 5.10 -13.70 -28.99
C GLU A 216 5.66 -13.44 -27.59
N ALA A 217 6.53 -12.43 -27.43
CA ALA A 217 7.11 -12.08 -26.14
C ALA A 217 6.07 -11.52 -25.16
N ALA A 218 5.12 -10.72 -25.67
CA ALA A 218 4.04 -10.16 -24.87
C ALA A 218 3.05 -11.25 -24.40
N GLU A 219 2.73 -12.21 -25.28
CA GLU A 219 1.91 -13.37 -24.93
C GLU A 219 2.55 -14.21 -23.82
N GLN A 220 3.84 -14.51 -23.95
CA GLN A 220 4.58 -15.30 -22.96
C GLN A 220 4.57 -14.66 -21.57
N LEU A 221 4.55 -13.33 -21.49
CA LEU A 221 4.59 -12.58 -20.23
C LEU A 221 3.20 -12.14 -19.73
N GLY A 222 2.12 -12.43 -20.46
CA GLY A 222 0.77 -12.02 -20.06
C GLY A 222 0.55 -10.51 -20.11
N VAL A 223 1.22 -9.81 -21.04
CA VAL A 223 1.13 -8.33 -21.17
C VAL A 223 0.62 -7.93 -22.55
N VAL A 224 0.15 -6.68 -22.67
CA VAL A 224 -0.32 -6.10 -23.92
C VAL A 224 0.85 -5.46 -24.66
N PRO A 225 1.16 -5.85 -25.92
CA PRO A 225 2.25 -5.24 -26.68
C PRO A 225 1.88 -3.81 -27.09
N ARG A 226 2.34 -2.82 -26.32
CA ARG A 226 2.16 -1.39 -26.62
C ARG A 226 3.49 -0.67 -26.75
N TRP A 227 3.49 0.37 -27.58
CA TRP A 227 4.63 1.28 -27.66
C TRP A 227 4.84 1.99 -26.32
N ALA A 228 6.09 2.05 -25.87
CA ALA A 228 6.49 2.72 -24.65
C ALA A 228 7.89 3.34 -24.80
N PRO A 229 8.20 4.44 -24.09
CA PRO A 229 9.56 4.90 -23.90
C PRO A 229 10.37 3.83 -23.17
N GLY A 230 11.63 3.69 -23.53
CA GLY A 230 12.53 2.70 -22.92
C GLY A 230 13.89 3.29 -22.60
N TRP A 231 14.59 2.63 -21.68
CA TRP A 231 15.91 3.04 -21.22
C TRP A 231 16.86 1.85 -21.09
N HIS A 232 18.16 2.13 -21.16
CA HIS A 232 19.19 1.15 -20.86
C HIS A 232 19.52 1.21 -19.38
N ALA A 233 19.45 0.06 -18.70
CA ALA A 233 19.94 -0.08 -17.34
C ALA A 233 21.40 -0.59 -17.37
N PRO A 234 22.33 0.05 -16.63
CA PRO A 234 23.75 -0.32 -16.63
C PRO A 234 24.04 -1.78 -16.29
N GLU A 235 23.19 -2.40 -15.47
CA GLU A 235 23.31 -3.77 -15.00
C GLU A 235 22.84 -4.82 -16.01
N GLU A 236 22.16 -4.40 -17.09
CA GLU A 236 21.60 -5.33 -18.08
C GLU A 236 22.62 -5.70 -19.17
N PRO A 237 22.50 -6.88 -19.78
CA PRO A 237 23.37 -7.26 -20.88
C PRO A 237 23.23 -6.28 -22.05
N LYS A 238 24.34 -6.02 -22.75
CA LYS A 238 24.39 -5.07 -23.87
C LYS A 238 23.23 -5.28 -24.86
N GLY A 239 22.54 -4.19 -25.18
CA GLY A 239 21.42 -4.18 -26.13
C GLY A 239 20.07 -4.54 -25.52
N HIS A 240 20.00 -4.95 -24.25
CA HIS A 240 18.72 -5.05 -23.57
C HIS A 240 18.17 -3.64 -23.29
N ILE A 241 16.85 -3.53 -23.31
CA ILE A 241 16.14 -2.29 -23.03
C ILE A 241 15.04 -2.57 -22.02
N ARG A 242 14.86 -1.65 -21.07
CA ARG A 242 13.77 -1.68 -20.09
C ARG A 242 12.66 -0.74 -20.51
N PHE A 243 11.41 -1.16 -20.34
CA PHE A 243 10.22 -0.34 -20.55
C PHE A 243 9.01 -0.96 -19.86
N GLY A 244 7.97 -0.14 -19.62
CA GLY A 244 6.72 -0.58 -19.02
C GLY A 244 5.73 -1.13 -20.04
N GLN A 245 4.99 -2.17 -19.69
CA GLN A 245 3.86 -2.72 -20.45
C GLN A 245 2.63 -2.89 -19.55
N TYR A 246 1.44 -2.78 -20.13
CA TYR A 246 0.21 -3.05 -19.40
C TYR A 246 -0.01 -4.56 -19.29
N TRP A 247 -0.48 -5.02 -18.13
CA TRP A 247 -0.95 -6.39 -17.97
C TRP A 247 -2.14 -6.66 -18.88
N LYS A 248 -2.28 -7.91 -19.33
CA LYS A 248 -3.56 -8.38 -19.89
C LYS A 248 -4.52 -8.56 -18.72
N THR A 249 -5.61 -7.81 -18.75
CA THR A 249 -6.76 -7.96 -17.84
C THR A 249 -7.87 -8.66 -18.61
N ASP A 250 -8.56 -9.60 -17.97
CA ASP A 250 -9.72 -10.31 -18.54
C ASP A 250 -10.95 -9.40 -18.72
#